data_AF-D9WBQ3-F1
#
_entry.id   AF-D9WBQ3-F1
#
_cell.length_a   1.000
_cell.length_b   1.000
_cell.length_c   1.000
_cell.angle_alpha   90.00
_cell.angle_beta   90.00
_cell.angle_gamma   90.00
#
_symmetry.space_group_name_H-M   'P 1'
#
loop_
_entity.id
_entity.type
_entity.pdbx_description
1 polymer ?
#
loop_
_entity_poly.entity_id
_entity_poly.type
_entity_poly.pdbx_seq_one_letter_code
_entity_poly.pdbx_strand_id
1 'polypeptide(L)'
;MRPSATELIRSVRPHTGEVDVTGRSSFITLERLRAVDWIGDWNSVRRRARSRRLLMREYLRRAALWAQAYASEAAWPFFDVTDYVDPNFRLPSELATELDELLSSIASYSIRKTCLGAVRLAWLRDQKPATLPDLADLYEPLILFYERGGEFLSDHAGFLDLTGVAIKPLSLRDNLRTTPFLTLGNATLDALDAEGRITYYAAAGTHGPVLRQRLLNGGTERRDEIFTWSLRWEPTEELQPAAYTRIGDVEAARFIEAVIEKRSGAEQ
;
A
#
# COMPACT_ATOMS: atom_id res chain seq x y z
N MET A 1 -74.51 18.85 -8.25
CA MET A 1 -75.05 17.55 -7.80
C MET A 1 -74.03 16.46 -8.17
N ARG A 2 -73.66 15.59 -7.20
CA ARG A 2 -72.61 14.52 -7.21
C ARG A 2 -71.14 14.96 -6.97
N PRO A 3 -70.26 14.13 -6.34
CA PRO A 3 -70.41 13.43 -5.05
C PRO A 3 -69.16 13.56 -4.13
N SER A 4 -69.30 13.13 -2.85
CA SER A 4 -68.23 12.98 -1.85
C SER A 4 -67.48 11.65 -2.03
N ALA A 5 -66.18 11.62 -1.72
CA ALA A 5 -65.41 10.38 -1.56
C ALA A 5 -64.29 10.54 -0.52
N THR A 6 -64.50 9.83 0.59
CA THR A 6 -63.52 9.32 1.54
C THR A 6 -62.45 8.48 0.82
N GLU A 7 -61.30 8.33 1.48
CA GLU A 7 -60.20 7.37 1.21
C GLU A 7 -59.03 7.84 0.33
N LEU A 8 -57.90 8.15 0.99
CA LEU A 8 -56.56 7.57 0.78
C LEU A 8 -55.47 8.54 1.26
N ILE A 9 -55.22 8.54 2.57
CA ILE A 9 -53.91 8.96 3.10
C ILE A 9 -53.40 7.79 3.91
N ARG A 10 -52.74 6.85 3.23
CA ARG A 10 -51.89 5.86 3.90
C ARG A 10 -50.71 6.61 4.51
N SER A 11 -50.63 6.51 5.83
CA SER A 11 -49.49 6.81 6.68
C SER A 11 -48.16 6.46 5.98
N VAL A 12 -47.38 7.51 5.70
CA VAL A 12 -45.96 7.38 5.40
C VAL A 12 -45.27 7.01 6.71
N ARG A 13 -44.88 5.74 6.85
CA ARG A 13 -43.88 5.36 7.85
C ARG A 13 -42.51 5.79 7.33
N PRO A 14 -41.67 6.44 8.15
CA PRO A 14 -40.30 6.72 7.74
C PRO A 14 -39.54 5.39 7.62
N HIS A 15 -38.99 5.11 6.44
CA HIS A 15 -37.91 4.15 6.30
C HIS A 15 -36.74 4.65 7.14
N THR A 16 -36.53 4.05 8.29
CA THR A 16 -35.22 3.99 8.93
C THR A 16 -34.29 3.26 7.95
N GLY A 17 -33.58 4.03 7.13
CA GLY A 17 -32.45 3.54 6.35
C GLY A 17 -31.36 3.11 7.32
N GLU A 18 -31.37 1.84 7.66
CA GLU A 18 -30.17 1.13 8.09
C GLU A 18 -29.18 1.29 6.93
N VAL A 19 -28.15 2.11 7.11
CA VAL A 19 -27.08 2.22 6.11
C VAL A 19 -26.47 0.83 6.04
N ASP A 20 -26.70 0.14 4.94
CA ASP A 20 -26.07 -1.13 4.64
C ASP A 20 -24.56 -0.86 4.52
N VAL A 21 -23.83 -1.04 5.63
CA VAL A 21 -22.37 -0.80 5.72
C VAL A 21 -21.61 -1.86 4.92
N THR A 22 -22.30 -2.91 4.48
CA THR A 22 -21.72 -4.10 3.87
C THR A 22 -21.17 -3.79 2.48
N GLY A 23 -19.87 -4.00 2.29
CA GLY A 23 -19.20 -3.79 1.01
C GLY A 23 -18.60 -2.40 0.79
N ARG A 24 -18.73 -1.49 1.75
CA ARG A 24 -18.15 -0.14 1.65
C ARG A 24 -16.63 -0.22 1.41
N SER A 25 -15.94 -1.16 2.06
CA SER A 25 -14.49 -1.31 1.94
C SER A 25 -14.08 -1.69 0.51
N SER A 26 -14.82 -2.61 -0.13
CA SER A 26 -14.52 -3.03 -1.51
C SER A 26 -14.78 -1.96 -2.56
N PHE A 27 -15.83 -1.14 -2.40
CA PHE A 27 -16.04 0.01 -3.29
C PHE A 27 -14.90 1.04 -3.13
N ILE A 28 -14.47 1.31 -1.90
CA ILE A 28 -13.30 2.18 -1.65
C ILE A 28 -12.04 1.59 -2.32
N THR A 29 -11.79 0.29 -2.18
CA THR A 29 -10.66 -0.37 -2.84
C THR A 29 -10.75 -0.29 -4.36
N LEU A 30 -11.93 -0.50 -4.94
CA LEU A 30 -12.13 -0.37 -6.38
C LEU A 30 -11.86 1.05 -6.87
N GLU A 31 -12.38 2.07 -6.18
CA GLU A 31 -12.15 3.48 -6.53
C GLU A 31 -10.68 3.88 -6.43
N ARG A 32 -9.97 3.40 -5.40
CA ARG A 32 -8.51 3.56 -5.29
C ARG A 32 -7.79 3.00 -6.51
N LEU A 33 -8.15 1.78 -6.94
CA LEU A 33 -7.54 1.13 -8.11
C LEU A 33 -7.90 1.80 -9.44
N ARG A 34 -9.11 2.36 -9.57
CA ARG A 34 -9.52 3.18 -10.73
C ARG A 34 -8.74 4.48 -10.83
N ALA A 35 -8.40 5.08 -9.69
CA ALA A 35 -7.63 6.31 -9.62
C ALA A 35 -6.12 6.12 -9.92
N VAL A 36 -5.65 4.88 -10.03
CA VAL A 36 -4.24 4.59 -10.33
C VAL A 36 -3.87 5.07 -11.73
N ASP A 37 -2.77 5.83 -11.80
CA ASP A 37 -2.11 6.17 -13.05
C ASP A 37 -1.18 5.03 -13.50
N TRP A 38 -1.72 4.12 -14.31
CA TRP A 38 -1.03 2.90 -14.76
C TRP A 38 0.08 3.17 -15.79
N ILE A 39 -0.05 4.22 -16.61
CA ILE A 39 0.89 4.56 -17.69
C ILE A 39 1.90 5.60 -17.20
N GLY A 40 1.38 6.68 -16.61
CA GLY A 40 2.05 7.74 -15.87
C GLY A 40 3.31 8.41 -16.42
N ASP A 41 3.72 9.46 -15.69
CA ASP A 41 5.03 10.09 -15.88
C ASP A 41 6.14 9.22 -15.27
N TRP A 42 6.92 8.59 -16.14
CA TRP A 42 8.08 7.78 -15.76
C TRP A 42 9.06 8.49 -14.82
N ASN A 43 9.18 9.82 -14.89
CA ASN A 43 10.05 10.57 -13.97
C ASN A 43 9.44 10.66 -12.56
N SER A 44 8.13 10.86 -12.46
CA SER A 44 7.39 10.80 -11.19
C SER A 44 7.53 9.41 -10.54
N VAL A 45 7.30 8.34 -11.31
CA VAL A 45 7.43 6.95 -10.81
C VAL A 45 8.85 6.66 -10.33
N ARG A 46 9.88 7.06 -11.11
CA ARG A 46 11.29 6.87 -10.74
C ARG A 46 11.64 7.62 -9.45
N ARG A 47 11.12 8.83 -9.25
CA ARG A 47 11.30 9.58 -7.99
C ARG A 47 10.71 8.87 -6.78
N ARG A 48 9.73 7.99 -7.00
CA ARG A 48 9.05 7.18 -5.96
C ARG A 48 9.58 5.75 -5.84
N ALA A 49 10.71 5.43 -6.48
CA ALA A 49 11.22 4.07 -6.54
C ALA A 49 11.57 3.47 -5.17
N ARG A 50 11.92 4.29 -4.16
CA ARG A 50 12.31 3.80 -2.83
C ARG A 50 11.11 3.27 -2.06
N SER A 51 10.08 4.08 -1.90
CA SER A 51 8.82 3.67 -1.26
C SER A 51 8.19 2.49 -2.01
N ARG A 52 8.14 2.54 -3.36
CA ARG A 52 7.63 1.43 -4.20
C ARG A 52 8.35 0.12 -3.91
N ARG A 53 9.68 0.13 -3.81
CA ARG A 53 10.44 -1.06 -3.42
C ARG A 53 10.08 -1.58 -2.03
N LEU A 54 9.91 -0.70 -1.05
CA LEU A 54 9.56 -1.11 0.32
C LEU A 54 8.16 -1.70 0.38
N LEU A 55 7.20 -1.06 -0.30
CA LEU A 55 5.82 -1.53 -0.44
C LEU A 55 5.76 -2.90 -1.12
N MET A 56 6.47 -3.10 -2.24
CA MET A 56 6.52 -4.40 -2.91
C MET A 56 7.12 -5.49 -2.00
N ARG A 57 8.19 -5.18 -1.25
CA ARG A 57 8.76 -6.13 -0.29
C ARG A 57 7.80 -6.47 0.84
N GLU A 58 7.06 -5.48 1.35
CA GLU A 58 6.05 -5.70 2.36
C GLU A 58 4.88 -6.54 1.83
N TYR A 59 4.44 -6.30 0.59
CA TYR A 59 3.46 -7.16 -0.08
C TYR A 59 3.97 -8.60 -0.16
N LEU A 60 5.19 -8.84 -0.65
CA LEU A 60 5.77 -10.19 -0.77
C LEU A 60 5.85 -10.90 0.59
N ARG A 61 6.18 -10.15 1.65
CA ARG A 61 6.19 -10.62 3.04
C ARG A 61 4.78 -11.01 3.51
N ARG A 62 3.79 -10.14 3.34
CA ARG A 62 2.39 -10.42 3.71
C ARG A 62 1.81 -11.57 2.88
N ALA A 63 2.08 -11.60 1.58
CA ALA A 63 1.70 -12.70 0.69
C ALA A 63 2.25 -14.04 1.16
N ALA A 64 3.49 -14.08 1.67
CA ALA A 64 4.06 -15.31 2.23
C ALA A 64 3.33 -15.76 3.50
N LEU A 65 2.98 -14.83 4.40
CA LEU A 65 2.21 -15.13 5.61
C LEU A 65 0.80 -15.64 5.28
N TRP A 66 0.11 -14.97 4.36
CA TRP A 66 -1.22 -15.38 3.91
C TRP A 66 -1.17 -16.73 3.19
N ALA A 67 -0.16 -16.97 2.36
CA ALA A 67 0.00 -18.26 1.68
C ALA A 67 0.26 -19.40 2.67
N GLN A 68 1.07 -19.17 3.71
CA GLN A 68 1.28 -20.15 4.77
C GLN A 68 -0.01 -20.40 5.59
N ALA A 69 -0.77 -19.36 5.90
CA ALA A 69 -2.00 -19.48 6.70
C ALA A 69 -3.08 -20.33 6.02
N TYR A 70 -3.12 -20.33 4.69
CA TYR A 70 -4.11 -21.06 3.89
C TYR A 70 -3.52 -22.22 3.07
N ALA A 71 -2.29 -22.65 3.35
CA ALA A 71 -1.58 -23.71 2.63
C ALA A 71 -1.60 -23.53 1.09
N SER A 72 -1.41 -22.29 0.65
CA SER A 72 -1.47 -21.87 -0.76
C SER A 72 -0.10 -21.43 -1.30
N GLU A 73 0.99 -22.00 -0.78
CA GLU A 73 2.37 -21.61 -1.10
C GLU A 73 2.71 -21.73 -2.58
N ALA A 74 2.08 -22.67 -3.30
CA ALA A 74 2.29 -22.85 -4.74
C ALA A 74 1.75 -21.67 -5.59
N ALA A 75 0.86 -20.84 -5.04
CA ALA A 75 0.29 -19.68 -5.73
C ALA A 75 1.03 -18.37 -5.44
N TRP A 76 1.97 -18.38 -4.50
CA TRP A 76 2.79 -17.23 -4.16
C TRP A 76 3.68 -16.82 -5.36
N PRO A 77 3.92 -15.52 -5.62
CA PRO A 77 3.54 -14.36 -4.81
C PRO A 77 2.28 -13.62 -5.25
N PHE A 78 1.81 -13.82 -6.48
CA PHE A 78 0.70 -13.04 -7.05
C PHE A 78 -0.53 -13.92 -7.20
N PHE A 79 -1.44 -13.81 -6.22
CA PHE A 79 -2.64 -14.63 -6.17
C PHE A 79 -3.82 -13.87 -5.59
N ASP A 80 -5.01 -14.41 -5.83
CA ASP A 80 -6.23 -14.04 -5.14
C ASP A 80 -6.37 -14.98 -3.94
N VAL A 81 -6.22 -14.45 -2.73
CA VAL A 81 -6.29 -15.28 -1.52
C VAL A 81 -7.70 -15.79 -1.26
N THR A 82 -8.73 -15.10 -1.76
CA THR A 82 -10.12 -15.48 -1.51
C THR A 82 -10.48 -16.82 -2.14
N ASP A 83 -9.79 -17.22 -3.21
CA ASP A 83 -9.92 -18.55 -3.81
C ASP A 83 -9.52 -19.69 -2.85
N TYR A 84 -8.72 -19.39 -1.81
CA TYR A 84 -8.29 -20.34 -0.77
C TYR A 84 -9.07 -20.20 0.54
N VAL A 85 -9.60 -19.00 0.82
CA VAL A 85 -10.43 -18.76 2.02
C VAL A 85 -11.84 -19.35 1.83
N ASP A 86 -12.48 -19.06 0.70
CA ASP A 86 -13.83 -19.50 0.37
C ASP A 86 -13.93 -19.63 -1.16
N PRO A 87 -13.66 -20.83 -1.74
CA PRO A 87 -13.68 -21.03 -3.20
C PRO A 87 -15.03 -20.72 -3.86
N ASN A 88 -16.11 -20.74 -3.08
CA ASN A 88 -17.46 -20.45 -3.56
C ASN A 88 -17.84 -18.97 -3.39
N PHE A 89 -16.95 -18.16 -2.83
CA PHE A 89 -17.17 -16.73 -2.64
C PHE A 89 -17.35 -16.01 -3.97
N ARG A 90 -18.38 -15.16 -4.05
CA ARG A 90 -18.68 -14.33 -5.23
C ARG A 90 -18.99 -12.92 -4.79
N LEU A 91 -18.55 -11.95 -5.61
CA LEU A 91 -18.97 -10.56 -5.47
C LEU A 91 -20.43 -10.41 -5.95
N PRO A 92 -21.15 -9.39 -5.46
CA PRO A 92 -22.40 -8.95 -6.09
C PRO A 92 -22.18 -8.63 -7.56
N SER A 93 -23.20 -8.85 -8.39
CA SER A 93 -23.09 -8.72 -9.86
C SER A 93 -22.67 -7.33 -10.33
N GLU A 94 -23.14 -6.28 -9.67
CA GLU A 94 -22.77 -4.89 -9.96
C GLU A 94 -21.27 -4.66 -9.76
N LEU A 95 -20.78 -4.95 -8.54
CA LEU A 95 -19.36 -4.81 -8.20
C LEU A 95 -18.46 -5.73 -9.04
N ALA A 96 -18.93 -6.93 -9.39
CA ALA A 96 -18.19 -7.84 -10.27
C ALA A 96 -18.02 -7.25 -11.68
N THR A 97 -19.10 -6.69 -12.24
CA THR A 97 -19.09 -6.07 -13.57
C THR A 97 -18.14 -4.87 -13.61
N GLU A 98 -18.26 -4.00 -12.62
CA GLU A 98 -17.41 -2.82 -12.47
C GLU A 98 -15.92 -3.14 -12.30
N LEU A 99 -15.61 -4.23 -11.59
CA LEU A 99 -14.25 -4.73 -11.45
C LEU A 99 -13.74 -5.32 -12.76
N ASP A 100 -14.54 -6.12 -13.46
CA ASP A 100 -14.15 -6.71 -14.75
C ASP A 100 -13.82 -5.62 -15.80
N GLU A 101 -14.59 -4.54 -15.83
CA GLU A 101 -14.31 -3.36 -16.66
C GLU A 101 -12.93 -2.77 -16.36
N LEU A 102 -12.61 -2.51 -15.08
CA LEU A 102 -11.29 -2.04 -14.68
C LEU A 102 -10.19 -3.03 -15.10
N LEU A 103 -10.37 -4.32 -14.78
CA LEU A 103 -9.36 -5.34 -15.06
C LEU A 103 -9.08 -5.49 -16.56
N SER A 104 -10.07 -5.26 -17.43
CA SER A 104 -9.91 -5.29 -18.89
C SER A 104 -8.91 -4.25 -19.41
N SER A 105 -8.74 -3.14 -18.70
CA SER A 105 -7.79 -2.07 -19.05
C SER A 105 -6.34 -2.36 -18.63
N ILE A 106 -6.14 -3.32 -17.72
CA ILE A 106 -4.83 -3.65 -17.15
C ILE A 106 -4.18 -4.78 -17.96
N ALA A 107 -3.03 -4.50 -18.57
CA ALA A 107 -2.33 -5.47 -19.43
C ALA A 107 -1.75 -6.65 -18.64
N SER A 108 -1.10 -6.39 -17.50
CA SER A 108 -0.37 -7.39 -16.72
C SER A 108 -1.29 -8.36 -15.99
N TYR A 109 -1.12 -9.66 -16.25
CA TYR A 109 -1.90 -10.74 -15.62
C TYR A 109 -1.75 -10.74 -14.09
N SER A 110 -0.53 -10.58 -13.58
CA SER A 110 -0.26 -10.58 -12.13
C SER A 110 -0.94 -9.38 -11.46
N ILE A 111 -0.89 -8.21 -12.09
CA ILE A 111 -1.58 -7.02 -11.58
C ILE A 111 -3.08 -7.27 -11.55
N ARG A 112 -3.69 -7.72 -12.67
CA ARG A 112 -5.12 -8.08 -12.72
C ARG A 112 -5.53 -9.01 -11.58
N LYS A 113 -4.75 -10.07 -11.36
CA LYS A 113 -5.03 -11.08 -10.33
C LYS A 113 -4.99 -10.49 -8.92
N THR A 114 -4.03 -9.61 -8.63
CA THR A 114 -3.95 -8.96 -7.31
C THR A 114 -4.99 -7.85 -7.12
N CYS A 115 -5.35 -7.11 -8.16
CA CYS A 115 -6.45 -6.14 -8.11
C CYS A 115 -7.79 -6.84 -7.84
N LEU A 116 -8.04 -7.96 -8.53
CA LEU A 116 -9.19 -8.83 -8.28
C LEU A 116 -9.23 -9.29 -6.81
N GLY A 117 -8.13 -9.86 -6.34
CA GLY A 117 -8.01 -10.33 -4.96
C GLY A 117 -8.18 -9.22 -3.92
N ALA A 118 -7.69 -8.01 -4.19
CA ALA A 118 -7.84 -6.87 -3.30
C ALA A 118 -9.31 -6.50 -3.07
N VAL A 119 -10.08 -6.34 -4.14
CA VAL A 119 -11.52 -6.01 -4.05
C VAL A 119 -12.30 -7.16 -3.42
N ARG A 120 -12.01 -8.41 -3.82
CA ARG A 120 -12.64 -9.60 -3.25
C ARG A 120 -12.37 -9.76 -1.75
N LEU A 121 -11.12 -9.55 -1.31
CA LEU A 121 -10.74 -9.65 0.10
C LEU A 121 -11.40 -8.56 0.94
N ALA A 122 -11.49 -7.33 0.42
CA ALA A 122 -12.17 -6.23 1.10
C ALA A 122 -13.65 -6.55 1.32
N TRP A 123 -14.35 -7.07 0.31
CA TRP A 123 -15.75 -7.50 0.45
C TRP A 123 -15.87 -8.69 1.42
N LEU A 124 -15.01 -9.71 1.28
CA LEU A 124 -15.02 -10.88 2.16
C LEU A 124 -14.81 -10.49 3.63
N ARG A 125 -13.95 -9.51 3.91
CA ARG A 125 -13.72 -9.00 5.26
C ARG A 125 -14.95 -8.31 5.85
N ASP A 126 -15.67 -7.53 5.06
CA ASP A 126 -16.91 -6.87 5.50
C ASP A 126 -18.01 -7.91 5.83
N GLN A 127 -18.07 -9.01 5.07
CA GLN A 127 -19.10 -10.05 5.21
C GLN A 127 -18.79 -11.12 6.26
N LYS A 128 -17.53 -11.58 6.31
CA LYS A 128 -17.10 -12.74 7.07
C LYS A 128 -15.77 -12.47 7.78
N PRO A 129 -15.67 -11.46 8.66
CA PRO A 129 -14.41 -11.13 9.32
C PRO A 129 -13.85 -12.30 10.14
N ALA A 130 -14.72 -13.14 10.71
CA ALA A 130 -14.33 -14.30 11.52
C ALA A 130 -13.67 -15.44 10.72
N THR A 131 -13.74 -15.45 9.38
CA THR A 131 -13.07 -16.47 8.55
C THR A 131 -11.64 -16.08 8.14
N LEU A 132 -11.23 -14.85 8.45
CA LEU A 132 -9.91 -14.33 8.12
C LEU A 132 -8.96 -14.53 9.31
N PRO A 133 -7.68 -14.86 9.06
CA PRO A 133 -6.70 -14.95 10.12
C PRO A 133 -6.43 -13.54 10.67
N ASP A 134 -5.88 -13.50 11.89
CA ASP A 134 -5.33 -12.28 12.47
C ASP A 134 -4.00 -11.93 11.80
N LEU A 135 -4.09 -11.48 10.55
CA LEU A 135 -2.97 -11.02 9.73
C LEU A 135 -3.27 -9.61 9.21
N ALA A 136 -2.21 -8.82 9.08
CA ALA A 136 -2.27 -7.53 8.41
C ALA A 136 -2.83 -7.67 6.99
N ASP A 137 -3.49 -6.62 6.50
CA ASP A 137 -4.09 -6.61 5.16
C ASP A 137 -3.06 -6.99 4.08
N LEU A 138 -3.37 -8.04 3.32
CA LEU A 138 -2.51 -8.58 2.27
C LEU A 138 -2.19 -7.54 1.19
N TYR A 139 -3.21 -6.86 0.68
CA TYR A 139 -3.13 -6.08 -0.55
C TYR A 139 -2.84 -4.60 -0.29
N GLU A 140 -3.06 -4.09 0.92
CA GLU A 140 -2.80 -2.68 1.23
C GLU A 140 -1.42 -2.15 0.77
N PRO A 141 -0.27 -2.81 1.07
CA PRO A 141 1.02 -2.33 0.55
C PRO A 141 1.08 -2.34 -0.98
N LEU A 142 0.36 -3.25 -1.64
CA LEU A 142 0.36 -3.34 -3.10
C LEU A 142 -0.58 -2.30 -3.74
N ILE A 143 -1.71 -1.97 -3.10
CA ILE A 143 -2.57 -0.87 -3.52
C ILE A 143 -1.81 0.45 -3.42
N LEU A 144 -1.14 0.70 -2.28
CA LEU A 144 -0.26 1.88 -2.12
C LEU A 144 0.88 1.89 -3.15
N PHE A 145 1.42 0.72 -3.50
CA PHE A 145 2.39 0.63 -4.58
C PHE A 145 1.80 1.14 -5.89
N TYR A 146 0.59 0.67 -6.27
CA TYR A 146 -0.10 1.10 -7.48
C TYR A 146 -0.46 2.59 -7.46
N GLU A 147 -0.97 3.13 -6.37
CA GLU A 147 -1.31 4.55 -6.20
C GLU A 147 -0.11 5.48 -6.40
N ARG A 148 1.11 4.95 -6.21
CA ARG A 148 2.36 5.68 -6.47
C ARG A 148 2.78 5.68 -7.94
N GLY A 149 1.97 5.07 -8.81
CA GLY A 149 2.04 5.12 -10.27
C GLY A 149 2.91 4.03 -10.88
N GLY A 150 2.55 3.61 -12.09
CA GLY A 150 3.33 2.64 -12.87
C GLY A 150 3.18 1.18 -12.42
N GLU A 151 3.51 0.27 -13.33
CA GLU A 151 3.38 -1.17 -13.16
C GLU A 151 4.62 -1.85 -12.58
N PHE A 152 4.53 -3.17 -12.40
CA PHE A 152 5.70 -4.03 -12.28
C PHE A 152 5.68 -5.13 -13.34
N LEU A 153 6.87 -5.52 -13.78
CA LEU A 153 7.07 -6.58 -14.75
C LEU A 153 8.00 -7.63 -14.15
N SER A 154 7.68 -8.91 -14.36
CA SER A 154 8.63 -9.99 -14.06
C SER A 154 9.53 -10.20 -15.26
N ASP A 155 10.84 -10.15 -15.06
CA ASP A 155 11.79 -10.51 -16.10
C ASP A 155 12.06 -12.03 -16.11
N HIS A 156 12.66 -12.51 -17.20
CA HIS A 156 13.02 -13.92 -17.35
C HIS A 156 14.14 -14.38 -16.40
N ALA A 157 14.85 -13.45 -15.74
CA ALA A 157 15.88 -13.73 -14.76
C ALA A 157 15.33 -13.83 -13.31
N GLY A 158 14.01 -13.68 -13.13
CA GLY A 158 13.33 -13.77 -11.85
C GLY A 158 13.41 -12.49 -11.01
N PHE A 159 13.70 -11.35 -11.62
CA PHE A 159 13.55 -10.03 -10.99
C PHE A 159 12.17 -9.45 -11.29
N LEU A 160 11.72 -8.58 -10.38
CA LEU A 160 10.61 -7.67 -10.60
C LEU A 160 11.18 -6.29 -10.94
N ASP A 161 10.96 -5.81 -12.14
CA ASP A 161 11.16 -4.40 -12.49
C ASP A 161 9.98 -3.60 -11.94
N LEU A 162 10.28 -2.62 -11.07
CA LEU A 162 9.30 -1.75 -10.44
C LEU A 162 9.28 -0.34 -11.04
N THR A 163 9.73 -0.21 -12.29
CA THR A 163 9.87 1.04 -13.01
C THR A 163 10.95 1.94 -12.38
N GLY A 164 12.21 1.66 -12.72
CA GLY A 164 13.38 2.43 -12.26
C GLY A 164 14.16 1.78 -11.11
N VAL A 165 13.65 0.67 -10.57
CA VAL A 165 14.40 -0.22 -9.67
C VAL A 165 13.97 -1.67 -9.90
N ALA A 166 14.93 -2.56 -10.09
CA ALA A 166 14.68 -3.99 -10.10
C ALA A 166 14.93 -4.59 -8.72
N ILE A 167 14.06 -5.50 -8.28
CA ILE A 167 14.29 -6.31 -7.09
C ILE A 167 14.25 -7.79 -7.44
N LYS A 168 15.10 -8.57 -6.78
CA LYS A 168 14.93 -10.02 -6.75
C LYS A 168 14.01 -10.37 -5.57
N PRO A 169 12.83 -10.96 -5.79
CA PRO A 169 12.03 -11.50 -4.71
C PRO A 169 12.85 -12.49 -3.90
N LEU A 170 12.71 -12.45 -2.57
CA LEU A 170 13.27 -13.49 -1.72
C LEU A 170 12.46 -14.78 -1.88
N SER A 171 12.99 -15.90 -1.38
CA SER A 171 12.20 -17.12 -1.28
C SER A 171 11.00 -16.90 -0.35
N LEU A 172 9.96 -17.75 -0.45
CA LEU A 172 8.83 -17.70 0.49
C LEU A 172 9.32 -17.76 1.95
N ARG A 173 10.24 -18.69 2.25
CA ARG A 173 10.83 -18.85 3.59
C ARG A 173 11.56 -17.60 4.08
N ASP A 174 12.29 -16.93 3.21
CA ASP A 174 13.04 -15.73 3.57
C ASP A 174 12.12 -14.52 3.73
N ASN A 175 11.06 -14.41 2.92
CA ASN A 175 10.01 -13.41 3.12
C ASN A 175 9.36 -13.57 4.48
N LEU A 176 9.02 -14.79 4.92
CA LEU A 176 8.46 -15.02 6.27
C LEU A 176 9.35 -14.51 7.41
N ARG A 177 10.66 -14.41 7.21
CA ARG A 177 11.65 -13.97 8.21
C ARG A 177 12.04 -12.49 8.06
N THR A 178 11.50 -11.81 7.06
CA THR A 178 11.88 -10.42 6.77
C THR A 178 11.27 -9.47 7.80
N THR A 179 12.04 -8.49 8.26
CA THR A 179 11.55 -7.42 9.14
C THR A 179 10.37 -6.70 8.48
N PRO A 180 9.23 -6.57 9.17
CA PRO A 180 8.05 -5.94 8.60
C PRO A 180 8.28 -4.45 8.35
N PHE A 181 7.74 -3.97 7.23
CA PHE A 181 7.62 -2.54 6.94
C PHE A 181 6.18 -2.11 7.24
N LEU A 182 5.98 -1.59 8.44
CA LEU A 182 4.64 -1.24 8.96
C LEU A 182 4.21 0.18 8.62
N THR A 183 5.15 1.00 8.15
CA THR A 183 4.98 2.42 7.86
C THR A 183 4.34 2.64 6.49
N LEU A 184 3.01 2.64 6.45
CA LEU A 184 2.22 2.76 5.21
C LEU A 184 1.63 4.17 4.99
N GLY A 185 1.85 5.11 5.92
CA GLY A 185 1.35 6.48 5.78
C GLY A 185 1.98 7.24 4.60
N ASN A 186 1.14 7.89 3.79
CA ASN A 186 1.57 8.64 2.60
C ASN A 186 2.67 9.68 2.90
N ALA A 187 2.54 10.44 3.99
CA ALA A 187 3.54 11.44 4.37
C ALA A 187 4.92 10.81 4.61
N THR A 188 4.99 9.63 5.23
CA THR A 188 6.27 8.94 5.43
C THR A 188 6.81 8.36 4.12
N LEU A 189 5.95 7.76 3.29
CA LEU A 189 6.35 7.25 1.98
C LEU A 189 6.92 8.37 1.09
N ASP A 190 6.30 9.55 1.12
CA ASP A 190 6.77 10.73 0.41
C ASP A 190 8.09 11.26 0.99
N ALA A 191 8.27 11.24 2.31
CA ALA A 191 9.52 11.62 2.95
C ALA A 191 10.68 10.66 2.63
N LEU A 192 10.41 9.37 2.40
CA LEU A 192 11.42 8.39 1.99
C LEU A 192 11.89 8.59 0.55
N ASP A 193 11.07 9.21 -0.28
CA ASP A 193 11.32 9.36 -1.70
C ASP A 193 12.14 10.62 -2.01
N ALA A 194 13.15 10.41 -2.84
CA ALA A 194 14.03 11.45 -3.33
C ALA A 194 14.93 10.88 -4.44
N GLU A 195 15.42 11.78 -5.28
CA GLU A 195 16.40 11.44 -6.31
C GLU A 195 17.77 11.11 -5.71
N GLY A 196 18.49 10.21 -6.38
CA GLY A 196 19.86 9.85 -6.03
C GLY A 196 19.96 8.66 -5.08
N ARG A 197 21.21 8.26 -4.80
CA ARG A 197 21.50 7.17 -3.88
C ARG A 197 21.46 7.71 -2.45
N ILE A 198 20.47 7.28 -1.69
CA ILE A 198 20.25 7.75 -0.30
C ILE A 198 20.80 6.73 0.70
N THR A 199 21.55 7.23 1.68
CA THR A 199 21.96 6.52 2.89
C THR A 199 21.38 7.25 4.10
N TYR A 200 20.73 6.50 4.99
CA TYR A 200 20.12 7.04 6.21
C TYR A 200 21.02 6.84 7.43
N TYR A 201 20.91 7.78 8.35
CA TYR A 201 21.61 7.78 9.63
C TYR A 201 20.67 8.21 10.74
N ALA A 202 20.89 7.70 11.95
CA ALA A 202 20.20 8.15 13.16
C ALA A 202 21.20 8.31 14.31
N ALA A 203 20.89 9.26 15.21
CA ALA A 203 21.65 9.43 16.43
C ALA A 203 21.45 8.19 17.34
N ALA A 204 22.40 7.94 18.25
CA ALA A 204 22.23 6.87 19.23
C ALA A 204 20.98 7.13 20.10
N GLY A 205 19.95 6.29 19.93
CA GLY A 205 18.68 6.38 20.65
C GLY A 205 17.46 6.24 19.72
N THR A 206 16.28 5.96 20.29
CA THR A 206 15.05 5.65 19.53
C THR A 206 14.26 6.88 19.05
N HIS A 207 14.72 8.09 19.35
CA HIS A 207 13.99 9.35 19.10
C HIS A 207 14.87 10.50 18.59
N GLY A 208 16.08 10.19 18.12
CA GLY A 208 16.99 11.19 17.55
C GLY A 208 16.55 11.64 16.15
N PRO A 209 17.10 12.76 15.64
CA PRO A 209 16.83 13.18 14.27
C PRO A 209 17.29 12.12 13.28
N VAL A 210 16.51 11.95 12.20
CA VAL A 210 16.92 11.14 11.05
C VAL A 210 17.66 12.04 10.09
N LEU A 211 18.85 11.63 9.71
CA LEU A 211 19.59 12.28 8.64
C LEU A 211 19.63 11.39 7.42
N ARG A 212 19.74 12.02 6.26
CA ARG A 212 20.02 11.31 5.01
C ARG A 212 21.11 12.01 4.24
N GLN A 213 21.98 11.21 3.66
CA GLN A 213 22.92 11.63 2.63
C GLN A 213 22.39 11.18 1.29
N ARG A 214 22.31 12.10 0.34
CA ARG A 214 21.95 11.85 -1.06
C ARG A 214 23.15 12.06 -1.96
N LEU A 215 23.45 11.06 -2.79
CA LEU A 215 24.41 11.16 -3.87
C LEU A 215 23.65 11.30 -5.20
N LEU A 216 23.77 12.47 -5.82
CA LEU A 216 23.13 12.88 -7.06
C LEU A 216 24.13 12.83 -8.23
N ASN A 217 23.63 12.92 -9.47
CA ASN A 217 24.46 13.04 -10.68
C ASN A 217 25.61 12.01 -10.74
N GLY A 218 25.27 10.73 -10.50
CA GLY A 218 26.26 9.64 -10.51
C GLY A 218 27.27 9.67 -9.34
N GLY A 219 27.00 10.46 -8.30
CA GLY A 219 27.86 10.60 -7.12
C GLY A 219 28.74 11.85 -7.09
N THR A 220 28.61 12.74 -8.09
CA THR A 220 29.38 13.98 -8.17
C THR A 220 28.84 15.09 -7.26
N GLU A 221 27.55 15.05 -6.93
CA GLU A 221 26.92 16.00 -6.03
C GLU A 221 26.42 15.26 -4.78
N ARG A 222 26.82 15.77 -3.60
CA ARG A 222 26.39 15.26 -2.30
C ARG A 222 25.49 16.29 -1.63
N ARG A 223 24.35 15.85 -1.09
CA ARG A 223 23.49 16.65 -0.22
C ARG A 223 23.23 15.89 1.07
N ASP A 224 23.56 16.51 2.19
CA ASP A 224 23.22 16.00 3.51
C ASP A 224 22.01 16.78 4.03
N GLU A 225 21.01 16.06 4.52
CA GLU A 225 19.73 16.62 4.93
C GLU A 225 19.30 16.00 6.27
N ILE A 226 18.62 16.79 7.10
CA ILE A 226 18.02 16.37 8.37
C ILE A 226 16.50 16.43 8.25
N PHE A 227 15.80 15.42 8.78
CA PHE A 227 14.35 15.44 8.88
C PHE A 227 13.94 16.12 10.18
N THR A 228 13.24 17.25 10.07
CA THR A 228 12.95 18.13 11.22
C THR A 228 11.48 18.06 11.64
N TRP A 229 11.14 18.79 12.70
CA TRP A 229 9.77 18.95 13.19
C TRP A 229 8.85 19.68 12.20
N SER A 230 9.40 20.30 11.15
CA SER A 230 8.64 20.90 10.04
C SER A 230 8.07 19.84 9.07
N LEU A 231 8.33 18.55 9.34
CA LEU A 231 7.98 17.39 8.52
C LEU A 231 8.58 17.46 7.10
N ARG A 232 9.78 18.04 7.00
CA ARG A 232 10.52 18.23 5.75
C ARG A 232 11.99 17.91 5.96
N TRP A 233 12.65 17.63 4.83
CA TRP A 233 14.09 17.52 4.77
C TRP A 233 14.71 18.90 4.56
N GLU A 234 15.62 19.27 5.44
CA GLU A 234 16.33 20.54 5.41
C GLU A 234 17.84 20.29 5.21
N PRO A 235 18.55 21.08 4.37
CA PRO A 235 20.00 20.96 4.22
C PRO A 235 20.71 21.08 5.56
N THR A 236 21.73 20.26 5.78
CA THR A 236 22.50 20.29 7.04
C THR A 236 23.98 20.03 6.82
N GLU A 237 24.81 20.64 7.65
CA GLU A 237 26.24 20.32 7.78
C GLU A 237 26.50 19.36 8.96
N GLU A 238 25.45 18.97 9.69
CA GLU A 238 25.55 18.19 10.93
C GLU A 238 25.90 16.72 10.72
N LEU A 239 25.94 16.22 9.47
CA LEU A 239 26.22 14.82 9.18
C LEU A 239 27.70 14.51 9.39
N GLN A 240 28.08 14.37 10.66
CA GLN A 240 29.38 13.87 11.09
C GLN A 240 29.27 12.35 11.31
N PRO A 241 29.90 11.52 10.45
CA PRO A 241 29.74 10.06 10.52
C PRO A 241 30.10 9.42 11.87
N ALA A 242 30.90 10.10 12.70
CA ALA A 242 31.28 9.63 14.03
C ALA A 242 30.16 9.75 15.08
N ALA A 243 29.18 10.64 14.89
CA ALA A 243 28.09 10.88 15.84
C ALA A 243 26.80 10.10 15.51
N TYR A 244 26.73 9.49 14.34
CA TYR A 244 25.51 8.86 13.81
C TYR A 244 25.78 7.45 13.31
N THR A 245 24.82 6.55 13.53
CA THR A 245 24.89 5.18 13.01
C THR A 245 24.11 5.09 11.71
N ARG A 246 24.68 4.41 10.72
CA ARG A 246 23.98 4.10 9.47
C ARG A 246 22.83 3.13 9.75
N ILE A 247 21.64 3.47 9.28
CA ILE A 247 20.43 2.67 9.45
C ILE A 247 19.85 2.20 8.11
N GLY A 248 18.98 1.19 8.17
CA GLY A 248 18.25 0.69 7.02
C GLY A 248 17.02 1.54 6.68
N ASP A 249 16.46 1.36 5.48
CA ASP A 249 15.27 2.09 5.03
C ASP A 249 14.04 1.90 5.94
N VAL A 250 13.83 0.66 6.41
CA VAL A 250 12.70 0.31 7.29
C VAL A 250 12.80 1.03 8.63
N GLU A 251 14.02 1.16 9.14
CA GLU A 251 14.29 1.86 10.40
C GLU A 251 14.17 3.38 10.22
N ALA A 252 14.67 3.92 9.12
CA ALA A 252 14.50 5.34 8.78
C ALA A 252 13.01 5.70 8.66
N ALA A 253 12.21 4.85 7.99
CA ALA A 253 10.76 5.04 7.88
C ALA A 253 10.08 5.08 9.25
N ARG A 254 10.43 4.15 10.15
CA ARG A 254 9.88 4.12 11.51
C ARG A 254 10.17 5.41 12.27
N PHE A 255 11.39 5.93 12.18
CA PHE A 255 11.74 7.18 12.85
C PHE A 255 11.00 8.39 12.25
N ILE A 256 10.89 8.46 10.92
CA ILE A 256 10.14 9.51 10.23
C ILE A 256 8.66 9.48 10.64
N GLU A 257 8.04 8.30 10.65
CA GLU A 257 6.65 8.12 11.06
C GLU A 257 6.42 8.53 12.51
N ALA A 258 7.31 8.15 13.42
CA ALA A 258 7.21 8.55 14.83
C ALA A 258 7.26 10.09 15.01
N VAL A 259 8.04 10.80 14.19
CA VAL A 259 8.07 12.27 14.19
C VAL A 259 6.74 12.85 13.67
N ILE A 260 6.21 12.29 12.57
CA ILE A 260 4.93 12.71 11.98
C ILE A 260 3.76 12.49 12.95
N GLU A 261 3.68 11.32 13.59
CA GLU A 261 2.63 10.99 14.55
C GLU A 261 2.68 11.92 15.77
N LYS A 262 3.87 12.12 16.33
CA LYS A 262 4.04 12.99 17.50
C LYS A 262 3.71 14.46 17.19
N ARG A 263 3.94 14.93 15.96
CA ARG A 263 3.51 16.26 15.54
C ARG A 263 2.00 16.35 15.39
N SER A 264 1.38 15.40 14.68
CA SER A 264 -0.07 15.36 14.45
C SER A 264 -0.87 15.25 15.75
N GLY A 265 -0.33 14.55 16.75
CA GLY A 265 -0.93 14.46 18.09
C GLY A 265 -0.70 15.69 18.98
N ALA A 266 0.28 16.54 18.68
CA ALA A 266 0.53 17.79 19.42
C ALA A 266 -0.27 18.99 18.86
N GLU A 267 -0.92 18.83 17.71
CA GLU A 267 -1.81 19.83 17.09
C GLU A 267 -3.29 19.60 17.41
N GLN A 268 -3.61 18.54 18.18
CA GLN A 268 -4.95 18.22 18.71
C GLN A 268 -5.08 18.67 20.16
#